data_AF-A0A6S7LAL1-F1
#
_entry.id   AF-A0A6S7LAL1-F1
#
_cell.length_a   1.000
_cell.length_b   1.000
_cell.length_c   1.000
_cell.angle_alpha   90.00
_cell.angle_beta   90.00
_cell.angle_gamma   90.00
#
_symmetry.space_group_name_H-M   'P 1'
#
loop_
_entity.id
_entity.type
_entity.pdbx_description
1 polymer ?
#
loop_
_entity_poly.entity_id
_entity_poly.type
_entity_poly.pdbx_seq_one_letter_code
_entity_poly.pdbx_strand_id
1 'polypeptide(L)' 'MINDLELASSSTDHWKYVDDVTISESLKKNKVSVLQSDLNTIERWIVNNKHEIERKEMQRND' A
#
# COMPACT_ATOMS: atom_id res chain seq x y z
N MET A 1 -14.59 -3.67 -4.48
CA MET A 1 -13.55 -4.33 -5.32
C MET A 1 -12.22 -3.63 -5.07
N ILE A 2 -11.05 -4.29 -5.16
CA ILE A 2 -9.74 -3.63 -4.89
C ILE A 2 -9.53 -2.38 -5.75
N ASN A 3 -10.18 -2.31 -6.91
CA ASN A 3 -10.15 -1.14 -7.79
C ASN A 3 -10.70 0.13 -7.11
N ASP A 4 -11.67 -0.01 -6.19
CA ASP A 4 -12.31 1.09 -5.45
C ASP A 4 -11.46 1.62 -4.28
N LEU A 5 -10.30 1.00 -4.00
CA LEU A 5 -9.37 1.45 -2.97
C LEU A 5 -8.69 2.74 -3.40
N GLU A 6 -9.08 3.89 -2.86
CA GLU A 6 -8.37 5.15 -3.12
C GLU A 6 -7.17 5.30 -2.17
N LEU A 7 -5.96 5.32 -2.73
CA LEU A 7 -4.73 5.62 -1.98
C LEU A 7 -4.36 7.07 -2.21
N ALA A 8 -4.26 7.83 -1.10
CA ALA A 8 -4.17 9.28 -1.12
C ALA A 8 -2.76 9.84 -1.41
N SER A 9 -1.73 9.00 -1.32
CA SER A 9 -0.35 9.45 -1.43
C SER A 9 0.07 9.58 -2.90
N SER A 10 0.38 10.82 -3.32
CA SER A 10 1.04 11.09 -4.60
C SER A 10 2.53 10.75 -4.61
N SER A 11 3.06 10.22 -3.49
CA SER A 11 4.49 9.96 -3.28
C SER A 11 4.85 8.48 -3.37
N THR A 12 3.86 7.63 -3.67
CA THR A 12 3.98 6.19 -3.76
C THR A 12 3.33 5.70 -5.05
N ASP A 13 3.94 4.69 -5.65
CA ASP A 13 3.39 4.02 -6.82
C ASP A 13 2.52 2.84 -6.37
N HIS A 14 1.37 2.66 -7.03
CA HIS A 14 0.42 1.60 -6.70
C HIS A 14 0.06 0.78 -7.93
N TRP A 15 0.09 -0.54 -7.79
CA TRP A 15 -0.45 -1.48 -8.77
C TRP A 15 -1.50 -2.36 -8.10
N LYS A 16 -2.67 -2.48 -8.72
CA LYS A 16 -3.78 -3.30 -8.24
C LYS A 16 -4.04 -4.42 -9.23
N TYR A 17 -4.20 -5.64 -8.75
CA TYR A 17 -4.53 -6.79 -9.58
C TYR A 17 -5.45 -7.76 -8.85
N VAL A 18 -6.72 -7.83 -9.27
CA VAL A 18 -7.76 -8.71 -8.72
C VAL A 18 -7.99 -8.51 -7.21
N ASP A 19 -7.17 -9.13 -6.37
CA ASP A 19 -7.20 -9.04 -4.91
C ASP A 19 -5.86 -8.54 -4.31
N ASP A 20 -4.82 -8.43 -5.14
CA ASP A 20 -3.50 -7.99 -4.73
C ASP A 20 -3.33 -6.47 -4.92
N VAL A 21 -2.61 -5.85 -3.97
CA VAL A 21 -2.11 -4.49 -4.13
C VAL A 21 -0.61 -4.45 -3.85
N THR A 22 0.15 -3.92 -4.79
CA THR A 22 1.58 -3.63 -4.63
C THR A 22 1.76 -2.15 -4.43
N ILE A 23 2.47 -1.77 -3.38
CA ILE A 23 2.85 -0.40 -3.08
C ILE A 23 4.37 -0.32 -3.15
N SER A 24 4.88 0.68 -3.86
CA SER A 24 6.30 0.99 -3.89
C SER A 24 6.51 2.44 -3.48
N GLU A 25 7.61 2.69 -2.76
CA GLU A 25 8.07 4.04 -2.49
C GLU A 25 9.55 4.19 -2.87
N SER A 26 9.88 5.34 -3.45
CA SER A 26 11.25 5.74 -3.71
C SER A 26 11.65 6.85 -2.73
N LEU A 27 12.34 6.50 -1.65
CA LEU A 27 12.83 7.49 -0.69
C LEU A 27 14.16 8.09 -1.10
N LYS A 28 14.22 9.42 -1.10
CA LYS A 28 15.49 10.15 -1.06
C LYS A 28 16.05 10.13 0.37
N LYS A 29 17.38 10.19 0.49
CA LYS A 29 18.08 10.26 1.78
C LYS A 29 17.48 11.38 2.66
N ASN A 30 17.26 11.09 3.95
CA ASN A 30 16.66 11.99 4.94
C ASN A 30 15.20 12.40 4.69
N LYS A 31 14.44 11.64 3.90
CA LYS A 31 12.98 11.78 3.82
C LYS A 31 12.29 10.75 4.72
N VAL A 32 11.09 11.08 5.16
CA VAL A 32 10.25 10.19 5.96
C VAL A 32 9.38 9.37 5.03
N SER A 33 9.28 8.07 5.31
CA SER A 33 8.41 7.17 4.57
C SER A 33 6.95 7.53 4.79
N VAL A 34 6.17 7.45 3.72
CA VAL A 34 4.70 7.63 3.79
C VAL A 34 3.98 6.29 3.61
N LEU A 35 4.72 5.20 3.37
CA LEU A 35 4.18 3.87 3.12
C LEU A 35 3.30 3.36 4.27
N GLN A 36 3.65 3.71 5.51
CA GLN A 36 2.81 3.37 6.67
C GLN A 36 1.45 4.06 6.63
N SER A 37 1.36 5.29 6.12
CA SER A 37 0.08 6.01 5.96
C SER A 37 -0.80 5.35 4.89
N ASP A 38 -0.20 4.87 3.81
CA ASP A 38 -0.91 4.12 2.76
C ASP A 38 -1.39 2.77 3.30
N LEU A 39 -0.55 2.04 4.03
CA LEU A 39 -0.93 0.79 4.69
C LEU A 39 -2.11 0.98 5.66
N ASN A 40 -2.10 2.04 6.47
CA ASN A 40 -3.20 2.35 7.38
C ASN A 40 -4.51 2.70 6.63
N THR A 41 -4.40 3.23 5.41
CA THR A 41 -5.57 3.53 4.57
C THR A 41 -6.14 2.25 3.95
N ILE A 42 -5.27 1.34 3.50
CA ILE A 42 -5.64 0.01 3.02
C ILE A 42 -6.33 -0.78 4.12
N GLU A 43 -5.73 -0.83 5.31
CA GLU A 43 -6.29 -1.54 6.46
C GLU A 43 -7.70 -1.04 6.81
N ARG A 44 -7.89 0.28 6.85
CA ARG A 44 -9.23 0.88 7.08
C ARG A 44 -10.21 0.52 5.97
N TRP A 45 -9.80 0.60 4.71
CA TRP A 45 -10.67 0.23 3.58
C TRP A 45 -11.09 -1.23 3.67
N ILE A 46 -10.16 -2.12 4.00
CA ILE A 46 -10.39 -3.56 4.14
C ILE A 46 -11.35 -3.86 5.29
N VAL A 47 -11.15 -3.26 6.47
CA VAL A 47 -12.07 -3.40 7.61
C VAL A 47 -13.48 -2.95 7.23
N ASN A 48 -13.59 -1.81 6.54
CA ASN A 48 -14.88 -1.29 6.09
C ASN A 48 -15.55 -2.17 5.03
N ASN A 49 -14.77 -2.90 4.23
CA ASN A 49 -15.25 -3.76 3.15
C ASN A 49 -15.22 -5.27 3.48
N LYS A 50 -14.91 -5.64 4.74
CA LYS A 50 -14.81 -7.03 5.23
C LYS A 50 -13.84 -7.93 4.46
N HIS A 51 -12.76 -7.39 3.94
CA HIS A 51 -11.68 -8.18 3.34
C HIS A 51 -10.65 -8.61 4.42
N GLU A 52 -9.84 -9.63 4.15
CA GLU A 52 -8.76 -10.09 5.05
C GLU A 52 -7.39 -9.81 4.40
N ILE A 53 -6.38 -9.37 5.17
CA ILE A 53 -5.03 -9.03 4.66
C ILE A 53 -4.04 -10.14 4.98
N GLU A 54 -3.36 -10.66 3.96
CA GLU A 54 -2.07 -11.31 4.12
C GLU A 54 -0.95 -10.33 3.77
N ARG A 55 -0.10 -9.96 4.74
CA ARG A 55 1.11 -9.16 4.45
C ARG A 55 2.24 -10.09 4.01
N LYS A 56 2.77 -9.85 2.80
CA LYS A 56 4.03 -10.44 2.33
C LYS A 56 5.04 -9.33 2.08
N GLU A 57 6.10 -9.31 2.87
CA GLU A 57 7.21 -8.37 2.70
C GLU A 57 8.17 -8.91 1.63
N MET A 58 8.39 -8.15 0.55
CA MET A 58 9.46 -8.46 -0.39
C MET A 58 10.77 -7.84 0.11
N GLN A 59 11.76 -8.68 0.44
CA GLN A 59 13.09 -8.23 0.81
C GLN A 59 13.79 -7.60 -0.40
N ARG A 60 14.33 -6.39 -0.18
CA ARG A 60 15.27 -5.75 -1.11
C ARG A 60 16.56 -6.58 -1.08
N ASN A 61 16.91 -7.21 -2.20
CA ASN A 61 18.26 -7.72 -2.40
C ASN A 61 19.15 -6.52 -2.76
N ASP A 62 20.11 -6.23 -1.88
CA ASP A 62 21.16 -5.22 -2.05
C ASP A 62 22.15 -5.59 -3.18
#